data_AF-A0A7S1WPW3-F1
#
_entry.id   AF-A0A7S1WPW3-F1
#
_cell.length_a   1.000
_cell.length_b   1.000
_cell.length_c   1.000
_cell.angle_alpha   90.00
_cell.angle_beta   90.00
_cell.angle_gamma   90.00
#
_symmetry.space_group_name_H-M   'P 1'
#
loop_
_entity.id
_entity.type
_entity.pdbx_description
1 polymer ?
#
loop_
_entity_poly.entity_id
_entity_poly.type
_entity_poly.pdbx_seq_one_letter_code
_entity_poly.pdbx_strand_id
1 'polypeptide(L)'
;AATVLWSGDWVAEELSRNPFSPKWVKNVGGLLQFFLASKNREEVAGMLGWHAVVDGITVPEEPREAVRKGNFHKVPVLMTFSKNETYGCIPSGASVSVNMGLKFTLKKEDQDRAKSAYNQTLIAQGIKGTTEESLSNQMLTDKLWTCDARSLADDLTAGGGRAHVGMFWHSPLYDPVGMMTSQVCTQGATCHAAEMLYVLPQGEPRGIHGPGMEAELAFSQKYSESFLAFVHGEDGAHPWRVWDKETEPVTFYDKTGSWVVPHYRKPQCDVLDRSVGDHMPAFMRQH
;
A
#
# COMPACT_ATOMS: atom_id res chain seq x y z
N ALA A 1 16.29 -16.58 18.71
CA ALA A 1 14.82 -16.56 18.46
C ALA A 1 14.49 -15.86 17.14
N ALA A 2 14.96 -14.64 16.89
CA ALA A 2 14.76 -13.93 15.62
C ALA A 2 15.32 -14.66 14.38
N THR A 3 16.41 -15.43 14.53
CA THR A 3 17.04 -16.18 13.43
C THR A 3 16.23 -17.39 12.93
N VAL A 4 15.26 -17.88 13.72
CA VAL A 4 14.45 -19.07 13.38
C VAL A 4 13.24 -18.70 12.52
N LEU A 5 12.76 -17.44 12.58
CA LEU A 5 11.68 -16.92 11.74
C LEU A 5 12.11 -16.60 10.31
N TRP A 6 13.43 -16.56 10.04
CA TRP A 6 13.97 -16.24 8.72
C TRP A 6 14.39 -17.48 7.92
N SER A 7 14.59 -18.62 8.57
CA SER A 7 15.11 -19.84 7.94
C SER A 7 14.04 -20.88 7.56
N GLY A 8 12.77 -20.64 7.87
CA GLY A 8 11.65 -21.46 7.44
C GLY A 8 10.64 -20.63 6.65
N ASP A 9 10.31 -21.06 5.44
CA ASP A 9 9.12 -20.63 4.69
C ASP A 9 9.10 -19.29 3.93
N TRP A 10 10.26 -18.76 3.54
CA TRP A 10 10.32 -17.82 2.40
C TRP A 10 10.54 -18.56 1.06
N VAL A 11 9.78 -19.63 0.84
CA VAL A 11 9.42 -20.01 -0.53
C VAL A 11 7.97 -19.59 -0.66
N ALA A 12 7.74 -18.38 -1.17
CA ALA A 12 6.48 -18.10 -1.83
C ALA A 12 6.38 -19.11 -2.98
N GLU A 13 5.78 -20.28 -2.72
CA GLU A 13 5.43 -21.22 -3.79
C GLU A 13 4.59 -20.42 -4.77
N GLU A 14 5.12 -20.26 -6.00
CA GLU A 14 4.50 -19.49 -7.06
C GLU A 14 2.99 -19.72 -7.08
N LEU A 15 2.21 -18.64 -6.92
CA LEU A 15 0.82 -18.65 -7.35
C LEU A 15 0.84 -19.17 -8.79
N SER A 16 0.28 -20.36 -8.98
CA SER A 16 0.28 -21.04 -10.27
C SER A 16 -0.19 -20.07 -11.36
N ARG A 17 0.67 -19.88 -12.37
CA ARG A 17 0.51 -18.93 -13.50
C ARG A 17 -0.71 -19.23 -14.39
N ASN A 18 -1.47 -20.28 -14.09
CA ASN A 18 -2.68 -20.67 -14.80
C ASN A 18 -3.92 -20.40 -13.94
N PRO A 19 -4.80 -19.46 -14.34
CA PRO A 19 -6.01 -19.06 -13.60
C PRO A 19 -7.08 -20.16 -13.49
N PHE A 20 -6.86 -21.33 -14.09
CA PHE A 20 -7.73 -22.52 -13.95
C PHE A 20 -7.01 -23.75 -13.42
N SER A 21 -5.77 -23.58 -12.94
CA SER A 21 -5.07 -24.69 -12.31
C SER A 21 -5.81 -25.16 -11.04
N PRO A 22 -5.71 -26.44 -10.68
CA PRO A 22 -6.26 -26.96 -9.43
C PRO A 22 -5.81 -26.17 -8.20
N LYS A 23 -4.60 -25.58 -8.23
CA LYS A 23 -4.09 -24.66 -7.18
C LYS A 23 -4.88 -23.34 -7.13
N TRP A 24 -5.19 -22.74 -8.28
CA TRP A 24 -5.99 -21.50 -8.35
C TRP A 24 -7.44 -21.75 -7.90
N VAL A 25 -8.05 -22.84 -8.35
CA VAL A 25 -9.39 -23.27 -7.93
C VAL A 25 -9.43 -23.58 -6.43
N LYS A 26 -8.37 -24.20 -5.87
CA LYS A 26 -8.25 -24.46 -4.43
C LYS A 26 -8.04 -23.18 -3.62
N ASN A 27 -7.29 -22.20 -4.13
CA ASN A 27 -7.09 -20.92 -3.46
C ASN A 27 -8.34 -20.04 -3.51
N VAL A 28 -9.04 -19.98 -4.65
CA VAL A 28 -10.34 -19.29 -4.77
C VAL A 28 -11.42 -20.02 -4.00
N GLY A 29 -11.39 -21.36 -3.98
CA GLY A 29 -12.25 -22.19 -3.14
C GLY A 29 -11.99 -21.94 -1.65
N GLY A 30 -10.73 -21.91 -1.21
CA GLY A 30 -10.33 -21.56 0.15
C GLY A 30 -10.74 -20.15 0.53
N LEU A 31 -10.56 -19.19 -0.37
CA LEU A 31 -11.01 -17.81 -0.24
C LEU A 31 -12.54 -17.72 -0.08
N LEU A 32 -13.30 -18.44 -0.91
CA LEU A 32 -14.77 -18.55 -0.81
C LEU A 32 -15.22 -19.22 0.49
N GLN A 33 -14.58 -20.32 0.88
CA GLN A 33 -14.90 -21.07 2.10
C GLN A 33 -14.59 -20.23 3.36
N PHE A 34 -13.51 -19.47 3.32
CA PHE A 34 -13.11 -18.49 4.32
C PHE A 34 -14.08 -17.32 4.40
N PHE A 35 -14.53 -16.77 3.27
CA PHE A 35 -15.56 -15.72 3.22
C PHE A 35 -16.93 -16.20 3.74
N LEU A 36 -17.25 -17.47 3.53
CA LEU A 36 -18.46 -18.07 4.09
C LEU A 36 -18.32 -18.36 5.59
N ALA A 37 -17.11 -18.62 6.08
CA ALA A 37 -16.81 -18.88 7.49
C ALA A 37 -16.59 -17.61 8.34
N SER A 38 -16.16 -16.49 7.74
CA SER A 38 -15.86 -15.23 8.44
C SER A 38 -17.10 -14.43 8.86
N LYS A 39 -18.30 -14.79 8.38
CA LYS A 39 -19.56 -14.14 8.80
C LYS A 39 -19.87 -14.24 10.30
N ASN A 40 -19.21 -15.13 11.04
CA ASN A 40 -19.50 -15.42 12.45
C ASN A 40 -18.28 -15.37 13.38
N ARG A 41 -17.15 -14.75 12.98
CA ARG A 41 -15.96 -14.67 13.85
C ARG A 41 -15.51 -13.23 14.08
N GLU A 42 -15.17 -12.92 15.32
CA GLU A 42 -14.60 -11.63 15.76
C GLU A 42 -13.14 -11.43 15.30
N GLU A 43 -12.60 -12.36 14.52
CA GLU A 43 -11.22 -12.33 14.04
C GLU A 43 -11.14 -11.81 12.59
N VAL A 44 -10.19 -10.91 12.35
CA VAL A 44 -9.85 -10.42 11.01
C VAL A 44 -9.15 -11.54 10.26
N ALA A 45 -9.90 -12.13 9.35
CA ALA A 45 -9.43 -13.17 8.49
C ALA A 45 -8.68 -12.50 7.31
N GLY A 46 -7.34 -12.53 7.31
CA GLY A 46 -6.50 -12.02 6.22
C GLY A 46 -6.62 -12.86 4.94
N MET A 47 -6.62 -12.22 3.76
CA MET A 47 -6.67 -12.89 2.44
C MET A 47 -5.45 -13.78 2.14
N LEU A 48 -4.39 -13.68 2.95
CA LEU A 48 -3.26 -14.58 2.96
C LEU A 48 -3.66 -15.79 3.78
N GLY A 49 -3.71 -16.99 3.17
CA GLY A 49 -4.20 -18.22 3.85
C GLY A 49 -3.55 -18.53 5.21
N TRP A 50 -2.41 -17.89 5.50
CA TRP A 50 -1.81 -17.75 6.82
C TRP A 50 -1.41 -16.28 7.03
N HIS A 51 -1.74 -15.69 8.17
CA HIS A 51 -1.42 -14.30 8.49
C HIS A 51 -1.17 -14.13 10.00
N ALA A 52 -0.57 -13.01 10.39
CA ALA A 52 -0.40 -12.66 11.79
C ALA A 52 -1.76 -12.53 12.49
N VAL A 53 -1.84 -13.00 13.73
CA VAL A 53 -3.03 -12.92 14.60
C VAL A 53 -2.64 -12.35 15.95
N VAL A 54 -3.62 -11.80 16.68
CA VAL A 54 -3.45 -11.40 18.08
C VAL A 54 -3.39 -12.68 18.92
N ASP A 55 -2.19 -13.14 19.23
CA ASP A 55 -1.93 -14.39 19.96
C ASP A 55 -1.80 -14.19 21.48
N GLY A 56 -1.82 -12.94 21.96
CA GLY A 56 -1.63 -12.62 23.38
C GLY A 56 -0.18 -12.74 23.87
N ILE A 57 0.77 -13.12 23.00
CA ILE A 57 2.17 -13.40 23.35
C ILE A 57 3.11 -12.55 22.49
N THR A 58 3.13 -12.81 21.18
CA THR A 58 3.93 -12.07 20.20
C THR A 58 3.24 -10.78 19.79
N VAL A 59 1.93 -10.85 19.57
CA VAL A 59 1.03 -9.73 19.29
C VAL A 59 0.00 -9.71 20.42
N PRO A 60 0.29 -9.00 21.53
CA PRO A 60 -0.48 -9.12 22.77
C PRO A 60 -1.87 -8.46 22.72
N GLU A 61 -2.06 -7.48 21.85
CA GLU A 61 -3.32 -6.76 21.64
C GLU A 61 -3.46 -6.34 20.17
N GLU A 62 -4.58 -5.72 19.83
CA GLU A 62 -4.80 -5.20 18.48
C GLU A 62 -3.72 -4.15 18.12
N PRO A 63 -2.96 -4.32 17.02
CA PRO A 63 -1.79 -3.48 16.73
C PRO A 63 -2.07 -1.98 16.69
N ARG A 64 -3.20 -1.54 16.14
CA ARG A 64 -3.50 -0.11 15.99
C ARG A 64 -3.88 0.50 17.34
N GLU A 65 -4.59 -0.24 18.18
CA GLU A 65 -4.79 0.14 19.58
C GLU A 65 -3.46 0.23 20.36
N ALA A 66 -2.56 -0.75 20.20
CA ALA A 66 -1.24 -0.70 20.82
C ALA A 66 -0.49 0.58 20.41
N VAL A 67 -0.51 0.91 19.12
CA VAL A 67 0.10 2.13 18.59
C VAL A 67 -0.52 3.38 19.22
N ARG A 68 -1.85 3.51 19.23
CA ARG A 68 -2.55 4.66 19.83
C ARG A 68 -2.27 4.84 21.31
N LYS A 69 -2.23 3.75 22.07
CA LYS A 69 -1.89 3.74 23.51
C LYS A 69 -0.42 4.04 23.77
N GLY A 70 0.40 4.02 22.71
CA GLY A 70 1.83 4.22 22.80
C GLY A 70 2.60 2.96 23.20
N ASN A 71 1.98 1.78 23.18
CA ASN A 71 2.58 0.48 23.48
C ASN A 71 3.42 -0.06 22.29
N PHE A 72 4.40 0.73 21.86
CA PHE A 72 5.33 0.36 20.78
C PHE A 72 6.68 1.04 21.00
N HIS A 73 7.73 0.51 20.37
CA HIS A 73 9.06 1.14 20.38
C HIS A 73 9.04 2.47 19.62
N LYS A 74 9.40 3.57 20.30
CA LYS A 74 9.39 4.93 19.75
C LYS A 74 10.57 5.20 18.83
N VAL A 75 10.61 4.51 17.70
CA VAL A 75 11.57 4.78 16.63
C VAL A 75 10.92 5.67 15.57
N PRO A 76 11.71 6.49 14.83
CA PRO A 76 11.21 7.13 13.62
C PRO A 76 10.73 6.08 12.61
N VAL A 77 9.54 6.29 12.04
CA VAL A 77 8.93 5.40 11.05
C VAL A 77 8.76 6.13 9.73
N LEU A 78 9.31 5.58 8.65
CA LEU A 78 9.04 6.00 7.28
C LEU A 78 8.08 5.00 6.64
N MET A 79 6.92 5.48 6.21
CA MET A 79 5.96 4.72 5.42
C MET A 79 5.96 5.27 4.01
N THR A 80 6.17 4.39 3.02
CA THR A 80 6.09 4.76 1.60
C THR A 80 5.03 3.93 0.89
N PHE A 81 4.40 4.55 -0.09
CA PHE A 81 3.48 3.89 -1.00
C PHE A 81 3.69 4.41 -2.43
N SER A 82 3.20 3.63 -3.39
CA SER A 82 3.25 3.90 -4.82
C SER A 82 1.92 4.51 -5.32
N LYS A 83 1.94 5.19 -6.46
CA LYS A 83 0.74 5.86 -7.03
C LYS A 83 -0.38 4.92 -7.44
N ASN A 84 -0.02 3.73 -7.90
CA ASN A 84 -0.90 2.79 -8.58
C ASN A 84 -0.81 1.40 -7.94
N GLU A 85 -0.79 1.33 -6.61
CA GLU A 85 -0.62 0.09 -5.82
C GLU A 85 -1.48 -1.06 -6.34
N THR A 86 -2.78 -0.81 -6.55
CA THR A 86 -3.71 -1.89 -6.94
C THR A 86 -3.30 -2.56 -8.25
N TYR A 87 -2.70 -1.82 -9.19
CA TYR A 87 -2.28 -2.39 -10.48
C TYR A 87 -1.06 -3.32 -10.39
N GLY A 88 -0.25 -3.23 -9.33
CA GLY A 88 0.84 -4.19 -9.08
C GLY A 88 0.38 -5.45 -8.35
N CYS A 89 -0.76 -5.40 -7.67
CA CYS A 89 -1.33 -6.51 -6.91
C CYS A 89 -2.44 -7.27 -7.66
N ILE A 90 -3.21 -6.58 -8.49
CA ILE A 90 -4.39 -7.12 -9.18
C ILE A 90 -4.14 -7.06 -10.69
N PRO A 91 -4.15 -8.22 -11.39
CA PRO A 91 -3.89 -8.25 -12.82
C PRO A 91 -4.86 -7.43 -13.66
N SER A 92 -4.36 -6.86 -14.76
CA SER A 92 -5.21 -6.25 -15.79
C SER A 92 -6.24 -7.25 -16.31
N GLY A 93 -7.51 -6.85 -16.40
CA GLY A 93 -8.61 -7.74 -16.82
C GLY A 93 -9.28 -8.51 -15.67
N ALA A 94 -8.75 -8.44 -14.44
CA ALA A 94 -9.43 -8.91 -13.23
C ALA A 94 -10.33 -7.81 -12.62
N SER A 95 -11.05 -7.05 -13.45
CA SER A 95 -11.94 -5.96 -13.01
C SER A 95 -13.00 -6.44 -12.01
N VAL A 96 -13.43 -7.69 -12.14
CA VAL A 96 -14.30 -8.37 -11.18
C VAL A 96 -13.65 -8.42 -9.79
N SER A 97 -12.35 -8.70 -9.69
CA SER A 97 -11.61 -8.77 -8.42
C SER A 97 -11.46 -7.40 -7.77
N VAL A 98 -11.19 -6.33 -8.54
CA VAL A 98 -11.13 -4.96 -8.00
C VAL A 98 -12.50 -4.53 -7.46
N ASN A 99 -13.55 -4.75 -8.24
CA ASN A 99 -14.91 -4.40 -7.83
C ASN A 99 -15.39 -5.25 -6.65
N MET A 100 -14.99 -6.52 -6.59
CA MET A 100 -15.24 -7.39 -5.45
C MET A 100 -14.46 -6.93 -4.21
N GLY A 101 -13.20 -6.51 -4.37
CA GLY A 101 -12.41 -5.87 -3.32
C GLY A 101 -13.13 -4.67 -2.72
N LEU A 102 -13.56 -3.72 -3.56
CA LEU A 102 -14.37 -2.58 -3.12
C LEU A 102 -15.66 -2.98 -2.42
N LYS A 103 -16.32 -4.05 -2.87
CA LYS A 103 -17.53 -4.56 -2.23
C LYS A 103 -17.30 -5.05 -0.80
N PHE A 104 -16.12 -5.56 -0.50
CA PHE A 104 -15.73 -5.97 0.84
C PHE A 104 -15.15 -4.82 1.66
N THR A 105 -14.48 -3.87 1.00
CA THR A 105 -13.89 -2.72 1.67
C THR A 105 -14.93 -1.67 2.08
N LEU A 106 -16.02 -1.52 1.33
CA LEU A 106 -17.03 -0.49 1.52
C LEU A 106 -18.38 -1.06 1.99
N LYS A 107 -19.12 -0.28 2.79
CA LYS A 107 -20.50 -0.62 3.20
C LYS A 107 -21.36 -0.84 1.98
N LYS A 108 -22.15 -1.92 1.97
CA LYS A 108 -22.92 -2.35 0.80
C LYS A 108 -23.87 -1.27 0.30
N GLU A 109 -24.53 -0.60 1.22
CA GLU A 109 -25.49 0.48 0.98
C GLU A 109 -24.84 1.80 0.54
N ASP A 110 -23.53 1.96 0.73
CA ASP A 110 -22.81 3.20 0.45
C ASP A 110 -21.99 3.18 -0.83
N GLN A 111 -21.82 2.02 -1.49
CA GLN A 111 -20.84 1.87 -2.58
C GLN A 111 -21.02 2.89 -3.70
N ASP A 112 -22.25 3.06 -4.21
CA ASP A 112 -22.54 4.01 -5.29
C ASP A 112 -22.36 5.46 -4.82
N ARG A 113 -22.77 5.76 -3.59
CA ARG A 113 -22.63 7.09 -2.98
C ARG A 113 -21.16 7.44 -2.78
N ALA A 114 -20.38 6.53 -2.20
CA ALA A 114 -18.95 6.69 -1.95
C ALA A 114 -18.19 6.85 -3.27
N LYS A 115 -18.49 6.05 -4.29
CA LYS A 115 -17.89 6.17 -5.63
C LYS A 115 -18.20 7.51 -6.29
N SER A 116 -19.45 7.96 -6.20
CA SER A 116 -19.86 9.27 -6.72
C SER A 116 -19.16 10.42 -5.99
N ALA A 117 -19.20 10.43 -4.66
CA ALA A 117 -18.56 11.45 -3.83
C ALA A 117 -17.04 11.47 -4.05
N TYR A 118 -16.39 10.31 -4.07
CA TYR A 118 -14.96 10.18 -4.35
C TYR A 118 -14.62 10.77 -5.72
N ASN A 119 -15.38 10.45 -6.77
CA ASN A 119 -15.15 11.02 -8.10
C ASN A 119 -15.33 12.55 -8.12
N GLN A 120 -16.29 13.09 -7.37
CA GLN A 120 -16.45 14.54 -7.24
C GLN A 120 -15.22 15.20 -6.59
N THR A 121 -14.60 14.55 -5.60
CA THR A 121 -13.35 15.07 -5.00
C THR A 121 -12.19 15.09 -6.00
N LEU A 122 -12.09 14.10 -6.90
CA LEU A 122 -11.10 14.08 -7.99
C LEU A 122 -11.32 15.24 -8.96
N ILE A 123 -12.57 15.42 -9.39
CA ILE A 123 -12.95 16.48 -10.34
C ILE A 123 -12.64 17.86 -9.76
N ALA A 124 -12.93 18.08 -8.47
CA ALA A 124 -12.62 19.33 -7.78
C ALA A 124 -11.12 19.65 -7.74
N GLN A 125 -10.26 18.62 -7.77
CA GLN A 125 -8.80 18.74 -7.86
C GLN A 125 -8.29 18.79 -9.32
N GLY A 126 -9.18 18.90 -10.31
CA GLY A 126 -8.83 18.96 -11.73
C GLY A 126 -8.48 17.61 -12.35
N ILE A 127 -8.66 16.51 -11.62
CA ILE A 127 -8.42 15.15 -12.12
C ILE A 127 -9.68 14.72 -12.91
N LYS A 128 -9.63 14.82 -14.24
CA LYS A 128 -10.74 14.46 -15.15
C LYS A 128 -10.49 13.10 -15.80
N GLY A 129 -11.57 12.38 -16.11
CA GLY A 129 -11.56 11.31 -17.11
C GLY A 129 -11.10 9.94 -16.62
N THR A 130 -11.64 9.45 -15.51
CA THR A 130 -11.42 8.06 -15.07
C THR A 130 -12.46 7.13 -15.67
N THR A 131 -12.03 6.06 -16.34
CA THR A 131 -12.92 4.93 -16.61
C THR A 131 -13.41 4.33 -15.30
N GLU A 132 -14.51 3.59 -15.33
CA GLU A 132 -15.01 2.90 -14.13
C GLU A 132 -13.93 2.01 -13.49
N GLU A 133 -13.19 1.27 -14.30
CA GLU A 133 -12.09 0.43 -13.83
C GLU A 133 -10.96 1.25 -13.19
N SER A 134 -10.55 2.37 -13.80
CA SER A 134 -9.52 3.24 -13.25
C SER A 134 -9.97 3.88 -11.93
N LEU A 135 -11.24 4.28 -11.85
CA LEU A 135 -11.84 4.82 -10.64
C LEU A 135 -11.83 3.78 -9.53
N SER A 136 -12.24 2.55 -9.81
CA SER A 136 -12.24 1.46 -8.83
C SER A 136 -10.83 1.13 -8.32
N ASN A 137 -9.84 1.08 -9.22
CA ASN A 137 -8.43 0.85 -8.85
C ASN A 137 -7.87 1.99 -7.99
N GLN A 138 -8.21 3.24 -8.30
CA GLN A 138 -7.80 4.39 -7.51
C GLN A 138 -8.43 4.38 -6.12
N MET A 139 -9.74 4.12 -6.02
CA MET A 139 -10.42 4.00 -4.72
C MET A 139 -9.81 2.92 -3.85
N LEU A 140 -9.48 1.76 -4.43
CA LEU A 140 -8.89 0.65 -3.69
C LEU A 140 -7.44 0.96 -3.28
N THR A 141 -6.66 1.58 -4.17
CA THR A 141 -5.30 2.08 -3.88
C THR A 141 -5.33 3.07 -2.73
N ASP A 142 -6.20 4.08 -2.82
CA ASP A 142 -6.31 5.10 -1.80
C ASP A 142 -6.77 4.48 -0.48
N LYS A 143 -7.79 3.62 -0.47
CA LYS A 143 -8.30 3.07 0.79
C LYS A 143 -7.30 2.15 1.50
N LEU A 144 -6.65 1.25 0.77
CA LEU A 144 -5.83 0.20 1.38
C LEU A 144 -4.38 0.63 1.64
N TRP A 145 -3.87 1.65 0.95
CA TRP A 145 -2.49 2.12 1.12
C TRP A 145 -2.46 3.58 1.55
N THR A 146 -2.95 4.51 0.72
CA THR A 146 -2.80 5.95 0.99
C THR A 146 -3.46 6.37 2.30
N CYS A 147 -4.74 6.04 2.50
CA CYS A 147 -5.52 6.45 3.67
C CYS A 147 -5.11 5.70 4.92
N ASP A 148 -4.75 4.41 4.81
CA ASP A 148 -4.24 3.65 5.94
C ASP A 148 -2.88 4.18 6.41
N ALA A 149 -1.95 4.48 5.50
CA ALA A 149 -0.65 5.08 5.85
C ALA A 149 -0.83 6.43 6.57
N ARG A 150 -1.77 7.25 6.12
CA ARG A 150 -2.11 8.53 6.78
C ARG A 150 -2.68 8.31 8.18
N SER A 151 -3.66 7.41 8.31
CA SER A 151 -4.26 7.07 9.60
C SER A 151 -3.26 6.39 10.56
N LEU A 152 -2.25 5.70 10.03
CA LEU A 152 -1.13 5.16 10.80
C LEU A 152 -0.13 6.21 11.23
N ALA A 153 0.13 7.22 10.41
CA ALA A 153 0.93 8.35 10.83
C ALA A 153 0.24 9.13 11.97
N ASP A 154 -1.08 9.32 11.90
CA ASP A 154 -1.86 9.92 12.98
C ASP A 154 -1.78 9.10 14.28
N ASP A 155 -1.99 7.78 14.21
CA ASP A 155 -1.94 6.93 15.40
C ASP A 155 -0.52 6.86 16.01
N LEU A 156 0.52 6.78 15.16
CA LEU A 156 1.92 6.77 15.60
C LEU A 156 2.27 8.08 16.33
N THR A 157 1.88 9.22 15.77
CA THR A 157 2.17 10.53 16.37
C THR A 157 1.35 10.78 17.63
N ALA A 158 0.07 10.40 17.65
CA ALA A 158 -0.78 10.47 18.85
C ALA A 158 -0.25 9.58 19.99
N GLY A 159 0.31 8.41 19.65
CA GLY A 159 0.98 7.53 20.59
C GLY A 159 2.36 8.01 21.05
N GLY A 160 2.84 9.19 20.64
CA GLY A 160 4.14 9.75 21.02
C GLY A 160 5.33 9.25 20.19
N GLY A 161 5.09 8.68 19.01
CA GLY A 161 6.11 8.33 18.03
C GLY A 161 6.40 9.46 17.03
N ARG A 162 7.30 9.20 16.08
CA ARG A 162 7.62 10.09 14.97
C ARG A 162 7.38 9.34 13.66
N ALA A 163 6.49 9.85 12.82
CA ALA A 163 6.14 9.25 11.54
C ALA A 163 6.56 10.17 10.39
N HIS A 164 6.83 9.58 9.23
CA HIS A 164 7.10 10.25 7.96
C HIS A 164 6.32 9.50 6.87
N VAL A 165 5.66 10.24 5.98
CA VAL A 165 4.87 9.65 4.90
C VAL A 165 5.48 10.06 3.55
N GLY A 166 5.87 9.07 2.77
CA GLY A 166 6.48 9.23 1.45
C GLY A 166 5.62 8.62 0.35
N MET A 167 5.78 9.14 -0.87
CA MET A 167 5.15 8.58 -2.05
C MET A 167 6.20 8.39 -3.14
N PHE A 168 6.36 7.16 -3.61
CA PHE A 168 7.14 6.86 -4.79
C PHE A 168 6.35 7.29 -6.03
N TRP A 169 6.82 8.34 -6.70
CA TRP A 169 6.15 9.01 -7.82
C TRP A 169 6.92 8.84 -9.13
N HIS A 170 7.66 7.75 -9.26
CA HIS A 170 8.42 7.46 -10.47
C HIS A 170 7.82 6.25 -11.19
N SER A 171 7.71 6.32 -12.52
CA SER A 171 7.32 5.17 -13.34
C SER A 171 8.57 4.48 -13.89
N PRO A 172 8.93 3.29 -13.38
CA PRO A 172 10.14 2.60 -13.77
C PRO A 172 10.15 2.27 -15.26
N LEU A 173 11.30 2.42 -15.92
CA LEU A 173 11.53 1.79 -17.23
C LEU A 173 11.64 0.25 -17.11
N TYR A 174 11.98 -0.24 -15.93
CA TYR A 174 12.10 -1.66 -15.62
C TYR A 174 11.28 -2.00 -14.36
N ASP A 175 10.18 -2.72 -14.55
CA ASP A 175 9.32 -3.25 -13.48
C ASP A 175 8.88 -4.66 -13.85
N PRO A 176 9.71 -5.70 -13.64
CA PRO A 176 9.43 -7.05 -14.10
C PRO A 176 8.19 -7.65 -13.42
N VAL A 177 7.90 -7.26 -12.18
CA VAL A 177 6.71 -7.73 -11.44
C VAL A 177 5.46 -7.06 -11.99
N GLY A 178 5.46 -5.73 -12.08
CA GLY A 178 4.34 -4.98 -12.66
C GLY A 178 4.08 -5.35 -14.12
N MET A 179 5.13 -5.59 -14.91
CA MET A 179 5.04 -6.11 -16.29
C MET A 179 4.23 -7.40 -16.39
N MET A 180 4.38 -8.31 -15.42
CA MET A 180 3.65 -9.58 -15.40
C MET A 180 2.22 -9.41 -14.90
N THR A 181 1.98 -8.43 -14.00
CA THR A 181 0.64 -8.19 -13.44
C THR A 181 -0.24 -7.39 -14.38
N SER A 182 0.25 -6.27 -14.89
CA SER A 182 -0.59 -5.26 -15.53
C SER A 182 0.16 -4.43 -16.56
N GLN A 183 -0.41 -4.30 -17.76
CA GLN A 183 0.23 -3.54 -18.84
C GLN A 183 0.42 -2.07 -18.47
N VAL A 184 -0.45 -1.50 -17.62
CA VAL A 184 -0.32 -0.09 -17.22
C VAL A 184 0.98 0.19 -16.47
N CYS A 185 1.56 -0.80 -15.78
CA CYS A 185 2.85 -0.67 -15.09
C CYS A 185 4.01 -0.42 -16.08
N THR A 186 3.84 -0.76 -17.36
CA THR A 186 4.79 -0.49 -18.44
C THR A 186 4.48 0.77 -19.25
N GLN A 187 3.35 1.43 -18.95
CA GLN A 187 2.82 2.56 -19.71
C GLN A 187 2.81 3.86 -18.90
N GLY A 188 3.70 4.00 -17.93
CA GLY A 188 3.81 5.21 -17.13
C GLY A 188 3.14 5.17 -15.75
N ALA A 189 2.62 4.01 -15.30
CA ALA A 189 2.13 3.86 -13.94
C ALA A 189 3.25 3.54 -12.94
N THR A 190 3.00 3.78 -11.66
CA THR A 190 3.90 3.43 -10.55
C THR A 190 3.23 2.36 -9.69
N CYS A 191 3.52 1.09 -9.97
CA CYS A 191 2.80 -0.05 -9.40
C CYS A 191 3.37 -0.53 -8.06
N HIS A 192 2.63 -1.42 -7.39
CA HIS A 192 3.01 -1.98 -6.09
C HIS A 192 4.43 -2.54 -6.08
N ALA A 193 5.17 -2.19 -5.03
CA ALA A 193 6.56 -2.60 -4.80
C ALA A 193 7.57 -2.16 -5.87
N ALA A 194 7.19 -1.29 -6.81
CA ALA A 194 8.10 -0.73 -7.81
C ALA A 194 9.30 0.00 -7.15
N GLU A 195 9.06 0.67 -6.02
CA GLU A 195 10.12 1.37 -5.28
C GLU A 195 11.22 0.46 -4.73
N MET A 196 10.92 -0.83 -4.51
CA MET A 196 11.90 -1.78 -3.94
C MET A 196 13.11 -1.96 -4.85
N LEU A 197 12.93 -1.82 -6.17
CA LEU A 197 14.04 -1.87 -7.13
C LEU A 197 15.02 -0.70 -6.97
N TYR A 198 14.59 0.41 -6.35
CA TYR A 198 15.36 1.63 -6.18
C TYR A 198 15.93 1.79 -4.77
N VAL A 199 15.47 0.99 -3.81
CA VAL A 199 16.01 0.94 -2.44
C VAL A 199 17.03 -0.19 -2.29
N LEU A 200 16.75 -1.35 -2.89
CA LEU A 200 17.57 -2.54 -2.72
C LEU A 200 18.71 -2.58 -3.74
N PRO A 201 19.91 -3.04 -3.36
CA PRO A 201 21.00 -3.27 -4.30
C PRO A 201 20.56 -4.21 -5.44
N GLN A 202 20.83 -3.83 -6.68
CA GLN A 202 20.56 -4.63 -7.88
C GLN A 202 21.89 -5.11 -8.47
N GLY A 203 21.88 -6.29 -9.13
CA GLY A 203 23.08 -6.88 -9.73
C GLY A 203 23.27 -6.48 -11.20
N GLU A 204 24.51 -6.16 -11.60
CA GLU A 204 24.87 -5.95 -12.99
C GLU A 204 24.89 -7.28 -13.80
N PRO A 205 24.65 -7.26 -15.13
CA PRO A 205 24.32 -6.11 -15.99
C PRO A 205 22.82 -6.00 -16.30
N ARG A 206 21.93 -6.47 -15.42
CA ARG A 206 20.48 -6.55 -15.66
C ARG A 206 19.72 -5.53 -14.80
N GLY A 207 18.44 -5.32 -15.14
CA GLY A 207 17.56 -4.40 -14.42
C GLY A 207 17.97 -2.94 -14.60
N ILE A 208 17.94 -2.16 -13.53
CA ILE A 208 18.26 -0.71 -13.55
C ILE A 208 19.73 -0.41 -13.88
N HIS A 209 20.59 -1.43 -13.96
CA HIS A 209 22.00 -1.31 -14.37
C HIS A 209 22.25 -1.69 -15.84
N GLY A 210 21.20 -2.01 -16.61
CA GLY A 210 21.33 -2.34 -18.02
C GLY A 210 21.63 -1.12 -18.91
N PRO A 211 22.09 -1.33 -20.17
CA PRO A 211 22.26 -0.24 -21.13
C PRO A 211 20.96 0.56 -21.32
N GLY A 212 21.05 1.90 -21.30
CA GLY A 212 19.88 2.79 -21.43
C GLY A 212 19.13 3.06 -20.12
N MET A 213 19.66 2.59 -18.98
CA MET A 213 19.08 2.77 -17.64
C MET A 213 19.85 3.80 -16.80
N GLU A 214 20.73 4.60 -17.40
CA GLU A 214 21.64 5.51 -16.66
C GLU A 214 20.87 6.50 -15.78
N ALA A 215 19.73 7.01 -16.27
CA ALA A 215 18.85 7.88 -15.49
C ALA A 215 18.13 7.14 -14.35
N GLU A 216 17.81 5.85 -14.54
CA GLU A 216 17.20 5.01 -13.51
C GLU A 216 18.19 4.65 -12.42
N LEU A 217 19.44 4.35 -12.81
CA LEU A 217 20.54 4.12 -11.90
C LEU A 217 20.82 5.36 -11.05
N ALA A 218 20.97 6.54 -11.67
CA ALA A 218 21.20 7.79 -10.95
C ALA A 218 20.06 8.10 -9.96
N PHE A 219 18.81 7.84 -10.36
CA PHE A 219 17.68 8.00 -9.47
C PHE A 219 17.69 6.99 -8.32
N SER A 220 17.99 5.71 -8.58
CA SER A 220 18.09 4.67 -7.54
C SER A 220 19.15 4.98 -6.49
N GLN A 221 20.31 5.51 -6.90
CA GLN A 221 21.37 5.94 -6.00
C GLN A 221 20.87 7.04 -5.07
N LYS A 222 20.29 8.11 -5.64
CA LYS A 222 19.77 9.23 -4.86
C LYS A 222 18.62 8.81 -3.91
N TYR A 223 17.73 7.94 -4.38
CA TYR A 223 16.61 7.44 -3.61
C TYR A 223 17.08 6.54 -2.45
N SER A 224 17.96 5.58 -2.72
CA SER A 224 18.55 4.69 -1.70
C SER A 224 19.40 5.48 -0.69
N GLU A 225 20.19 6.47 -1.11
CA GLU A 225 20.91 7.38 -0.22
C GLU A 225 19.96 8.12 0.73
N SER A 226 18.82 8.58 0.23
CA SER A 226 17.78 9.24 1.06
C SER A 226 17.16 8.27 2.08
N PHE A 227 17.03 6.99 1.75
CA PHE A 227 16.60 5.95 2.69
C PHE A 227 17.68 5.64 3.73
N LEU A 228 18.94 5.53 3.31
CA LEU A 228 20.07 5.28 4.21
C LEU A 228 20.25 6.44 5.19
N ALA A 229 20.16 7.68 4.73
CA ALA A 229 20.18 8.87 5.60
C ALA A 229 19.07 8.83 6.66
N PHE A 230 17.85 8.38 6.29
CA PHE A 230 16.78 8.16 7.25
C PHE A 230 17.12 7.06 8.27
N VAL A 231 17.63 5.92 7.80
CA VAL A 231 18.02 4.78 8.66
C VAL A 231 19.15 5.15 9.63
N HIS A 232 20.09 5.98 9.20
CA HIS A 232 21.19 6.48 10.02
C HIS A 232 20.78 7.60 11.00
N GLY A 233 19.54 8.09 10.93
CA GLY A 233 19.05 9.17 11.78
C GLY A 233 19.69 10.52 11.45
N GLU A 234 20.13 10.72 10.21
CA GLU A 234 20.72 11.97 9.74
C GLU A 234 19.60 12.97 9.41
N ASP A 235 18.99 13.52 10.47
CA ASP A 235 17.93 14.52 10.36
C ASP A 235 18.39 15.69 9.47
N GLY A 236 17.67 15.92 8.36
CA GLY A 236 17.98 16.96 7.37
C GLY A 236 18.84 16.51 6.19
N ALA A 237 19.41 15.31 6.21
CA ALA A 237 20.08 14.70 5.05
C ALA A 237 19.12 13.92 4.14
N HIS A 238 17.90 13.64 4.61
CA HIS A 238 16.81 13.06 3.81
C HIS A 238 15.65 14.05 3.61
N PRO A 239 14.85 13.94 2.53
CA PRO A 239 13.79 14.90 2.25
C PRO A 239 12.49 14.65 3.02
N TRP A 240 12.35 13.48 3.67
CA TRP A 240 11.11 13.04 4.33
C TRP A 240 10.69 13.96 5.47
N ARG A 241 9.57 14.67 5.29
CA ARG A 241 9.01 15.53 6.35
C ARG A 241 8.34 14.70 7.44
N VAL A 242 8.53 15.15 8.69
CA VAL A 242 7.83 14.61 9.84
C VAL A 242 6.33 14.86 9.64
N TRP A 243 5.54 13.82 9.87
CA TRP A 243 4.09 13.89 9.85
C TRP A 243 3.60 14.79 10.98
N ASP A 244 2.71 15.69 10.62
CA ASP A 244 2.03 16.59 11.52
C ASP A 244 0.55 16.62 11.11
N LYS A 245 -0.35 16.58 12.09
CA LYS A 245 -1.78 16.43 11.83
C LYS A 245 -2.39 17.68 11.18
N GLU A 246 -1.80 18.85 11.41
CA GLU A 246 -2.31 20.11 10.85
C GLU A 246 -1.92 20.26 9.38
N THR A 247 -0.74 19.77 8.99
CA THR A 247 -0.20 19.93 7.63
C THR A 247 -0.27 18.67 6.77
N GLU A 248 -0.40 17.50 7.40
CA GLU A 248 -0.47 16.17 6.79
C GLU A 248 0.51 16.00 5.61
N PRO A 249 1.82 16.23 5.80
CA PRO A 249 2.77 16.33 4.70
C PRO A 249 3.07 14.95 4.12
N VAL A 250 2.88 14.81 2.80
CA VAL A 250 3.38 13.65 2.04
C VAL A 250 4.54 14.09 1.17
N THR A 251 5.68 13.42 1.30
CA THR A 251 6.88 13.70 0.50
C THR A 251 6.88 12.85 -0.76
N PHE A 252 6.71 13.49 -1.90
CA PHE A 252 6.77 12.86 -3.21
C PHE A 252 8.21 12.75 -3.65
N TYR A 253 8.54 11.69 -4.37
CA TYR A 253 9.89 11.47 -4.88
C TYR A 253 9.85 10.87 -6.28
N ASP A 254 10.48 11.54 -7.23
CA ASP A 254 10.74 11.03 -8.58
C ASP A 254 12.15 11.40 -9.08
N LYS A 255 12.41 11.15 -10.37
CA LYS A 255 13.69 11.45 -11.01
C LYS A 255 14.06 12.94 -11.01
N THR A 256 13.09 13.85 -10.91
CA THR A 256 13.31 15.30 -10.88
C THR A 256 13.65 15.80 -9.48
N GLY A 257 13.30 15.02 -8.44
CA GLY A 257 13.62 15.31 -7.06
C GLY A 257 12.46 14.99 -6.12
N SER A 258 12.48 15.64 -4.96
CA SER A 258 11.46 15.49 -3.93
C SER A 258 10.72 16.80 -3.67
N TRP A 259 9.42 16.72 -3.44
CA TRP A 259 8.60 17.86 -3.03
C TRP A 259 7.54 17.43 -2.01
N VAL A 260 6.99 18.38 -1.28
CA VAL A 260 5.99 18.11 -0.24
C VAL A 260 4.62 18.50 -0.74
N VAL A 261 3.66 17.60 -0.60
CA VAL A 261 2.24 17.86 -0.91
C VAL A 261 1.47 17.81 0.41
N PRO A 262 0.96 18.96 0.91
CA PRO A 262 0.12 18.96 2.10
C PRO A 262 -1.24 18.34 1.79
N HIS A 263 -1.81 17.63 2.75
CA HIS A 263 -3.15 17.05 2.66
C HIS A 263 -3.38 16.14 1.43
N TYR A 264 -2.34 15.47 0.93
CA TYR A 264 -2.45 14.65 -0.26
C TYR A 264 -3.55 13.58 -0.12
N ARG A 265 -4.53 13.59 -1.02
CA ARG A 265 -5.72 12.71 -1.01
C ARG A 265 -6.63 12.84 0.22
N LYS A 266 -6.53 13.90 1.02
CA LYS A 266 -7.38 14.06 2.22
C LYS A 266 -8.89 13.94 1.90
N PRO A 267 -9.44 14.67 0.92
CA PRO A 267 -10.88 14.58 0.63
C PRO A 267 -11.32 13.18 0.19
N GLN A 268 -10.46 12.47 -0.54
CA GLN A 268 -10.69 11.09 -0.96
C GLN A 268 -10.75 10.15 0.24
N CYS A 269 -9.78 10.26 1.15
CA CYS A 269 -9.75 9.47 2.38
C CYS A 269 -10.96 9.76 3.27
N ASP A 270 -11.33 11.03 3.45
CA ASP A 270 -12.51 11.41 4.23
C ASP A 270 -13.81 10.76 3.70
N VAL A 271 -13.93 10.58 2.37
CA VAL A 271 -15.07 9.85 1.77
C VAL A 271 -14.98 8.36 2.06
N LEU A 272 -13.81 7.76 1.82
CA LEU A 272 -13.62 6.31 1.92
C LEU A 272 -13.70 5.82 3.37
N ASP A 273 -13.19 6.58 4.33
CA ASP A 273 -13.17 6.23 5.75
C ASP A 273 -14.57 6.27 6.39
N ARG A 274 -15.48 7.13 5.88
CA ARG A 274 -16.88 7.14 6.33
C ARG A 274 -17.70 5.95 5.81
N SER A 275 -17.24 5.32 4.75
CA SER A 275 -17.93 4.25 4.04
C SER A 275 -17.26 2.88 4.20
N VAL A 276 -16.42 2.69 5.21
CA VAL A 276 -15.74 1.41 5.49
C VAL A 276 -16.75 0.32 5.86
N GLY A 277 -16.71 -0.79 5.13
CA GLY A 277 -17.62 -1.93 5.30
C GLY A 277 -17.31 -2.79 6.52
N ASP A 278 -18.28 -3.60 6.93
CA ASP A 278 -18.18 -4.47 8.11
C ASP A 278 -17.15 -5.60 8.01
N HIS A 279 -16.71 -5.91 6.80
CA HIS A 279 -15.67 -6.91 6.56
C HIS A 279 -14.26 -6.36 6.83
N MET A 280 -14.12 -5.05 7.01
CA MET A 280 -12.84 -4.45 7.35
C MET A 280 -12.56 -4.56 8.85
N PRO A 281 -11.28 -4.60 9.26
CA PRO A 281 -10.90 -4.63 10.66
C PRO A 281 -11.59 -3.55 11.48
N ALA A 282 -11.94 -3.85 12.73
CA ALA A 282 -12.60 -2.90 13.63
C ALA A 282 -11.84 -1.57 13.73
N PHE A 283 -10.51 -1.60 13.78
CA PHE A 283 -9.67 -0.40 13.84
C PHE A 283 -9.81 0.51 12.61
N MET A 284 -10.14 -0.04 11.44
CA MET A 284 -10.37 0.74 10.21
C MET A 284 -11.78 1.34 10.14
N ARG A 285 -12.71 0.86 10.97
CA ARG A 285 -14.10 1.34 11.03
C ARG A 285 -14.32 2.48 12.04
N GLN A 286 -13.33 2.77 12.88
CA GLN A 286 -13.45 3.67 14.04
C GLN A 286 -13.09 5.14 13.75
N HIS A 287 -13.09 5.58 12.48
CA HIS A 287 -12.74 6.94 12.07
C HIS A 287 -13.93 7.69 11.45
#